data_AF-A0A2M8UHF6-F1
#
_entry.id   AF-A0A2M8UHF6-F1
#
_cell.length_a   1.000
_cell.length_b   1.000
_cell.length_c   1.000
_cell.angle_alpha   90.00
_cell.angle_beta   90.00
_cell.angle_gamma   90.00
#
_symmetry.space_group_name_H-M   'P 1'
#
loop_
_entity.id
_entity.type
_entity.pdbx_description
1 polymer ?
#
loop_
_entity_poly.entity_id
_entity_poly.type
_entity_poly.pdbx_seq_one_letter_code
_entity_poly.pdbx_strand_id
1 'polypeptide(L)' 'MATAFATWRQRSRQRLELMSVDPRSLRDAGISPGAAAFEAAQPFWQPSISLRDYPDDKPAV' A
#
# COMPACT_ATOMS: atom_id res chain seq x y z
N MET A 1 11.19 -17.22 12.84
CA MET A 1 11.94 -16.16 12.12
C MET A 1 11.72 -16.20 10.61
N ALA A 2 11.75 -17.36 9.93
CA ALA A 2 11.52 -17.45 8.48
C ALA A 2 10.16 -16.86 8.00
N THR A 3 9.13 -16.90 8.85
CA THR A 3 7.80 -16.37 8.58
C THR A 3 7.78 -14.85 8.37
N ALA A 4 8.53 -14.09 9.17
CA ALA A 4 8.59 -12.63 9.05
C ALA A 4 9.23 -12.20 7.71
N PHE A 5 10.31 -12.87 7.30
CA PHE A 5 10.93 -12.63 5.99
C PHE A 5 10.00 -12.98 4.83
N ALA A 6 9.25 -14.08 4.93
CA ALA A 6 8.25 -14.44 3.92
C ALA A 6 7.14 -13.37 3.83
N THR A 7 6.64 -12.87 4.96
CA THR A 7 5.66 -11.79 5.01
C THR A 7 6.20 -10.49 4.39
N TRP A 8 7.43 -10.12 4.72
CA TRP A 8 8.08 -8.92 4.16
C TRP A 8 8.25 -9.00 2.65
N ARG A 9 8.70 -10.15 2.14
CA ARG A 9 8.82 -10.40 0.70
C ARG A 9 7.47 -10.32 0.00
N GLN A 10 6.43 -10.90 0.60
CA GLN A 10 5.07 -10.82 0.07
C GLN A 10 4.56 -9.39 0.00
N ARG A 11 4.74 -8.60 1.08
CA ARG A 11 4.35 -7.18 1.11
C ARG A 11 5.12 -6.35 0.07
N SER A 12 6.41 -6.59 -0.08
CA SER A 12 7.22 -5.93 -1.11
C SER A 12 6.68 -6.19 -2.51
N ARG A 13 6.33 -7.44 -2.83
CA ARG A 13 5.72 -7.81 -4.12
C ARG A 13 4.37 -7.13 -4.33
N GLN A 14 3.47 -7.20 -3.35
CA GLN A 14 2.14 -6.58 -3.43
C GLN A 14 2.22 -5.08 -3.68
N ARG A 15 3.19 -4.38 -3.08
CA ARG A 15 3.39 -2.94 -3.30
C ARG A 15 3.96 -2.61 -4.66
N LEU A 16 4.88 -3.43 -5.17
CA LEU A 16 5.36 -3.30 -6.56
C LEU A 16 4.24 -3.55 -7.57
N GLU A 17 3.39 -4.55 -7.31
CA GLU A 17 2.21 -4.82 -8.13
C GLU A 17 1.26 -3.63 -8.12
N LEU A 18 0.94 -3.05 -6.96
CA LEU A 18 0.13 -1.83 -6.86
C LEU A 18 0.70 -0.64 -7.66
N MET A 19 2.03 -0.45 -7.65
CA MET A 19 2.68 0.61 -8.45
C MET A 19 2.65 0.32 -9.96
N SER A 20 2.54 -0.95 -10.35
CA SER A 20 2.47 -1.35 -11.76
C SER A 20 1.07 -1.23 -12.36
N VAL A 21 0.03 -1.10 -11.53
CA VAL A 21 -1.34 -0.90 -12.01
C VAL A 21 -1.50 0.51 -12.54
N ASP A 22 -1.95 0.62 -13.80
CA ASP A 22 -2.19 1.91 -14.42
C ASP A 22 -3.25 2.74 -13.65
N PRO A 23 -3.05 4.06 -13.46
CA PRO A 23 -3.99 4.91 -12.75
C PRO A 23 -5.42 4.88 -13.31
N ARG A 24 -5.61 4.61 -14.60
CA ARG A 24 -6.94 4.47 -15.21
C ARG A 24 -7.61 3.19 -14.76
N SER A 25 -6.89 2.06 -14.77
CA SER A 25 -7.39 0.78 -14.25
C SER A 25 -7.76 0.87 -12.77
N LEU A 26 -6.99 1.63 -11.97
CA LEU A 26 -7.34 1.91 -10.58
C LEU A 26 -8.68 2.67 -10.47
N ARG A 27 -8.86 3.72 -11.26
CA ARG A 27 -10.11 4.50 -11.27
C ARG A 27 -11.31 3.67 -11.74
N ASP A 28 -11.14 2.84 -12.76
CA ASP A 28 -12.19 1.96 -13.27
C ASP A 28 -12.62 0.92 -12.21
N ALA A 29 -11.70 0.53 -11.31
CA ALA A 29 -11.97 -0.31 -10.14
C ALA A 29 -12.52 0.47 -8.92
N GLY A 30 -12.71 1.79 -9.03
CA GLY A 30 -13.13 2.65 -7.92
C GLY A 30 -12.04 2.93 -6.88
N ILE A 31 -10.79 2.63 -7.19
CA ILE A 31 -9.64 2.84 -6.31
C ILE A 31 -9.01 4.21 -6.63
N SER A 32 -8.78 5.03 -5.60
CA SER A 32 -8.04 6.28 -5.76
C SER A 32 -6.57 5.99 -6.09
N PRO A 33 -6.01 6.50 -7.21
CA PRO A 33 -4.59 6.35 -7.50
C PRO A 33 -3.69 6.92 -6.40
N GLY A 34 -4.13 7.99 -5.72
CA GLY A 34 -3.42 8.56 -4.58
C GLY A 34 -3.41 7.64 -3.35
N ALA A 35 -4.53 6.94 -3.09
CA ALA A 35 -4.60 5.96 -2.01
C ALA A 35 -3.71 4.73 -2.31
N ALA A 36 -3.71 4.24 -3.55
CA ALA A 36 -2.84 3.15 -3.97
C ALA A 36 -1.35 3.54 -3.88
N ALA A 37 -0.99 4.75 -4.30
CA ALA A 37 0.38 5.26 -4.15
C ALA A 37 0.78 5.41 -2.68
N PHE A 38 -0.12 5.88 -1.82
CA PHE A 38 0.10 5.96 -0.38
C PHE A 38 0.33 4.57 0.25
N GLU A 39 -0.48 3.57 -0.10
CA GLU A 39 -0.32 2.19 0.35
C GLU A 39 1.00 1.57 -0.12
N ALA A 40 1.38 1.83 -1.38
CA ALA A 40 2.61 1.32 -1.97
C ALA A 40 3.87 1.95 -1.37
N ALA A 41 3.82 3.22 -0.97
CA ALA A 41 4.95 3.95 -0.40
C ALA A 41 5.29 3.57 1.05
N GLN A 42 4.44 2.78 1.71
CA GLN A 42 4.68 2.38 3.10
C GLN A 42 5.91 1.47 3.24
N PRO A 43 6.53 1.38 4.43
CA PRO A 43 7.63 0.44 4.69
C PRO A 43 7.17 -1.01 4.75
N PHE A 44 7.80 -1.93 4.01
CA PHE A 44 7.31 -3.33 3.85
C PHE A 44 7.32 -4.14 5.15
N TRP A 45 8.14 -3.74 6.12
CA TRP A 45 8.22 -4.39 7.42
C TRP A 45 7.02 -4.08 8.32
N GLN A 46 6.26 -3.03 8.01
CA GLN A 46 5.04 -2.65 8.72
C GLN A 46 3.79 -3.24 8.03
N PRO A 47 2.71 -3.48 8.78
CA PRO A 47 1.40 -3.78 8.19
C PRO A 47 1.00 -2.70 7.18
N SER A 48 0.27 -3.08 6.14
CA SER A 48 -0.30 -2.11 5.21
C SER A 48 -1.48 -1.41 5.87
N ILE A 49 -1.50 -0.09 5.80
CA ILE A 49 -2.60 0.76 6.25
C ILE A 49 -3.29 1.29 5.01
N SER A 50 -4.58 1.04 4.84
CA SER A 50 -5.32 1.70 3.76
C SER A 50 -5.58 3.16 4.13
N LEU A 51 -5.68 4.05 3.13
CA LEU A 51 -6.05 5.45 3.40
C LEU A 51 -7.41 5.55 4.14
N ARG A 52 -8.31 4.58 3.92
CA ARG A 52 -9.57 4.45 4.65
C ARG A 52 -9.37 4.20 6.15
N ASP A 53 -8.31 3.49 6.51
CA ASP A 53 -7.95 3.13 7.89
C ASP A 53 -6.86 4.05 8.45
N TYR A 54 -6.52 5.12 7.73
CA TYR A 54 -5.54 6.09 8.18
C TYR A 54 -6.12 6.85 9.38
N PRO A 55 -5.43 6.86 10.54
CA PRO A 55 -5.92 7.59 11.70
C PRO A 55 -5.96 9.08 11.38
N ASP A 56 -7.15 9.67 11.38
CA ASP A 56 -7.38 11.11 11.15
C ASP A 56 -6.57 12.01 12.11
N ASP A 57 -6.14 11.46 13.26
CA ASP A 57 -5.39 12.17 14.30
C ASP A 57 -3.89 12.37 14.00
N LYS A 58 -3.36 11.88 12.87
CA LYS A 58 -1.93 12.04 12.56
C LYS A 58 -1.69 13.38 11.85
N PRO A 59 -0.93 14.33 12.43
CA PRO A 59 -0.68 15.62 11.78
C PRO A 59 0.00 15.39 10.43
N ALA A 60 -0.54 16.03 9.39
CA ALA A 60 0.10 16.09 8.09
C ALA A 60 1.50 16.69 8.28
N VAL A 61 2.52 15.85 8.08
CA VAL A 61 3.94 16.24 8.12
C VAL A 61 4.30 17.03 6.88
#